data_AF-A0A6A4NK15-F1
#
_entry.id   AF-A0A6A4NK15-F1
#
_cell.length_a   1.000
_cell.length_b   1.000
_cell.length_c   1.000
_cell.angle_alpha   90.00
_cell.angle_beta   90.00
_cell.angle_gamma   90.00
#
_symmetry.space_group_name_H-M   'P 1'
#
loop_
_entity.id
_entity.type
_entity.pdbx_description
1 polymer ?
#
loop_
_entity_poly.entity_id
_entity_poly.type
_entity_poly.pdbx_seq_one_letter_code
_entity_poly.pdbx_strand_id
1 'polypeptide(L)'
;MASSSDLGEIINAPAPELKEQKIILKTKSEVDVLDDGYKWRKYGKKMVKSSPYPRNYYKCSAYGCPVKKRVERERDDPTYVITTYEGIHTHSVPT
;
A
#
# COMPACT_ATOMS: atom_id res chain seq x y z
N MET A 1 -41.34 -20.03 -39.72
CA MET A 1 -40.35 -20.62 -38.81
C MET A 1 -39.25 -19.59 -38.62
N ALA A 2 -39.37 -18.73 -37.59
CA ALA A 2 -38.38 -17.68 -37.37
C ALA A 2 -37.10 -18.29 -36.80
N SER A 3 -35.97 -17.95 -37.41
CA SER A 3 -34.63 -18.44 -37.12
C SER A 3 -34.26 -18.15 -35.66
N SER A 4 -33.88 -19.19 -34.93
CA SER A 4 -33.37 -19.10 -33.56
C SER A 4 -31.89 -18.71 -33.59
N SER A 5 -31.61 -17.42 -33.57
CA SER A 5 -30.26 -16.90 -33.39
C SER A 5 -30.31 -15.61 -32.59
N ASP A 6 -30.47 -15.76 -31.27
CA ASP A 6 -30.13 -14.70 -30.30
C ASP A 6 -30.04 -15.31 -28.88
N LEU A 7 -29.00 -16.13 -28.65
CA LEU A 7 -28.49 -16.36 -27.30
C LEU A 7 -27.37 -15.32 -27.08
N GLY A 8 -27.81 -14.10 -26.79
CA GLY A 8 -26.97 -12.94 -26.54
C GLY A 8 -25.96 -13.17 -25.41
N GLU A 9 -24.79 -12.56 -25.61
CA GLU A 9 -23.62 -12.49 -24.75
C GLU A 9 -23.90 -12.55 -23.24
N ILE A 10 -23.36 -13.60 -22.61
CA ILE A 10 -23.08 -13.59 -21.17
C ILE A 10 -22.00 -12.53 -20.95
N ILE A 11 -22.42 -11.35 -20.51
CA ILE A 11 -21.53 -10.31 -20.02
C ILE A 11 -20.61 -10.90 -18.94
N ASN A 12 -19.32 -11.09 -19.25
CA ASN A 12 -18.29 -11.22 -18.22
C ASN A 12 -18.17 -9.86 -17.52
N ALA A 13 -19.06 -9.61 -16.55
CA ALA A 13 -18.89 -8.49 -15.65
C ALA A 13 -17.59 -8.72 -14.86
N PRO A 14 -16.64 -7.78 -14.86
CA PRO A 14 -15.49 -7.90 -13.97
C PRO A 14 -16.02 -7.94 -12.53
N ALA A 15 -15.64 -9.00 -11.80
CA ALA A 15 -15.90 -9.08 -10.37
C ALA A 15 -15.47 -7.77 -9.71
N PRO A 16 -16.22 -7.24 -8.74
CA PRO A 16 -15.86 -6.00 -8.08
C PRO A 16 -14.45 -6.14 -7.51
N GLU A 17 -13.50 -5.35 -8.03
CA GLU A 17 -12.16 -5.21 -7.46
C GLU A 17 -12.35 -4.91 -5.97
N LEU A 18 -12.00 -5.87 -5.10
CA LEU A 18 -11.92 -5.64 -3.67
C LEU A 18 -10.91 -4.51 -3.47
N LYS A 19 -11.42 -3.29 -3.22
CA LYS A 19 -10.58 -2.12 -2.94
C LYS A 19 -9.63 -2.48 -1.81
N GLU A 20 -8.35 -2.63 -2.13
CA GLU A 20 -7.30 -2.88 -1.14
C GLU A 20 -7.44 -1.86 -0.02
N GLN A 21 -7.75 -2.31 1.19
CA GLN A 21 -7.89 -1.42 2.33
C GLN A 21 -6.50 -0.83 2.64
N LYS A 22 -6.42 0.50 2.62
CA LYS A 22 -5.19 1.25 2.89
C LYS A 22 -5.36 2.02 4.19
N ILE A 23 -4.40 1.90 5.09
CA ILE A 23 -4.36 2.68 6.34
C ILE A 23 -3.27 3.74 6.17
N ILE A 24 -3.63 5.00 6.42
CA ILE A 24 -2.69 6.13 6.35
C ILE A 24 -2.57 6.73 7.74
N LEU A 25 -1.35 6.78 8.26
CA LEU A 25 -1.01 7.40 9.52
C LEU A 25 -0.15 8.64 9.27
N LYS A 26 -0.48 9.73 9.94
CA LYS A 26 0.31 10.96 9.97
C LYS A 26 0.78 11.17 11.41
N THR A 27 2.09 11.16 11.63
CA THR A 27 2.67 11.14 12.98
C THR A 27 3.80 12.17 13.07
N LYS A 28 3.83 12.97 14.14
CA LYS A 28 5.00 13.82 14.43
C LYS A 28 6.17 12.93 14.86
N SER A 29 7.31 13.08 14.22
CA SER A 29 8.48 12.24 14.49
C SER A 29 9.76 12.93 14.00
N GLU A 30 10.88 12.73 14.68
CA GLU A 30 12.20 13.14 14.17
C GLU A 30 12.78 12.09 13.21
N VAL A 31 12.36 10.83 13.31
CA VAL A 31 12.80 9.72 12.45
C VAL A 31 11.77 9.41 11.36
N ASP A 32 12.26 9.01 10.18
CA ASP A 32 11.38 8.68 9.05
C ASP A 32 10.65 7.35 9.25
N VAL A 33 11.34 6.33 9.78
CA VAL A 33 10.79 4.97 9.92
C VAL A 33 10.52 4.72 11.40
N LEU A 34 9.24 4.67 11.76
CA LEU A 34 8.79 4.30 13.10
C LEU A 34 8.97 2.80 13.33
N ASP A 35 9.31 2.44 14.56
CA ASP A 35 9.24 1.06 15.04
C ASP A 35 7.78 0.70 15.31
N ASP A 36 7.23 -0.19 14.48
CA ASP A 36 5.87 -0.70 14.57
C ASP A 36 5.84 -2.19 14.96
N GLY A 37 6.97 -2.73 15.44
CA GLY A 37 7.15 -4.13 15.81
C GLY A 37 7.40 -5.07 14.63
N TYR A 38 7.14 -4.65 13.39
CA TYR A 38 7.38 -5.49 12.21
C TYR A 38 8.77 -5.25 11.60
N LYS A 39 9.32 -6.28 10.96
CA LYS A 39 10.57 -6.17 10.21
C LYS A 39 10.28 -5.80 8.77
N TRP A 40 10.94 -4.77 8.27
CA TRP A 40 10.72 -4.22 6.92
C TRP A 40 12.00 -4.27 6.08
N ARG A 41 11.87 -4.63 4.80
CA ARG A 41 12.95 -4.48 3.81
C ARG A 41 12.58 -3.38 2.83
N LYS A 42 13.49 -2.42 2.67
CA LYS A 42 13.35 -1.37 1.65
C LYS A 42 13.52 -2.01 0.26
N TYR A 43 12.59 -1.74 -0.64
CA TYR A 43 12.70 -2.22 -2.03
C TYR A 43 12.72 -1.08 -3.05
N GLY A 44 12.44 0.16 -2.62
CA GLY A 44 12.44 1.31 -3.53
C GLY A 44 12.53 2.65 -2.82
N LYS A 45 12.94 3.65 -3.59
CA LYS A 45 12.94 5.06 -3.23
C LYS A 45 12.54 5.84 -4.48
N LYS A 46 11.60 6.78 -4.37
CA LYS A 46 11.16 7.64 -5.47
C LYS A 46 11.13 9.08 -5.03
N MET A 47 11.70 9.98 -5.82
CA MET A 47 11.50 11.42 -5.63
C MET A 47 10.04 11.78 -5.91
N VAL A 48 9.43 12.56 -5.02
CA VAL A 48 8.03 12.96 -5.14
C VAL A 48 7.99 14.31 -5.85
N LYS A 49 7.21 14.40 -6.94
CA LYS A 49 7.00 15.67 -7.65
C LYS A 49 6.49 16.70 -6.64
N SER A 50 7.09 17.88 -6.62
CA SER A 50 6.79 19.00 -5.71
C SER A 50 7.15 18.80 -4.23
N SER A 51 7.73 17.69 -3.81
CA SER A 51 8.27 17.53 -2.45
C SER A 51 9.79 17.48 -2.48
N PRO A 52 10.49 18.17 -1.56
CA PRO A 52 11.94 18.00 -1.40
C PRO A 52 12.28 16.63 -0.78
N TYR A 53 11.29 15.93 -0.19
CA TYR A 53 11.49 14.68 0.50
C TYR A 53 11.16 13.47 -0.39
N PRO A 54 11.97 12.40 -0.34
CA PRO A 54 11.69 11.20 -1.08
C PRO A 54 10.58 10.38 -0.43
N ARG A 55 9.88 9.58 -1.25
CA ARG A 55 9.03 8.49 -0.80
C ARG A 55 9.83 7.20 -0.76
N ASN A 56 9.89 6.57 0.40
CA ASN A 56 10.54 5.29 0.61
C ASN A 56 9.49 4.16 0.58
N TYR A 57 9.84 3.03 -0.03
CA TYR A 57 8.96 1.89 -0.19
C TYR A 57 9.55 0.66 0.50
N TYR A 58 8.72 0.02 1.32
CA TYR A 58 9.09 -1.13 2.12
C TYR A 58 8.09 -2.28 1.93
N LYS A 59 8.60 -3.49 2.00
CA LYS A 59 7.79 -4.72 2.09
C LYS A 59 8.09 -5.41 3.41
N CYS A 60 7.10 -6.09 3.97
CA CYS A 60 7.33 -6.90 5.16
C CYS A 60 8.42 -7.96 4.88
N SER A 61 9.22 -8.25 5.90
CA SER A 61 10.34 -9.17 5.79
C SER A 61 9.94 -10.63 5.97
N ALA A 62 8.78 -10.90 6.56
CA ALA A 62 8.28 -12.26 6.72
C ALA A 62 8.00 -12.89 5.36
N TYR A 63 8.35 -14.18 5.23
CA TYR A 63 8.15 -14.91 3.99
C TYR A 63 6.66 -14.97 3.62
N GLY A 64 6.33 -14.66 2.37
CA GLY A 64 4.96 -14.68 1.86
C GLY A 64 4.04 -13.58 2.41
N CYS A 65 4.50 -12.68 3.29
CA CYS A 65 3.66 -11.62 3.82
C CYS A 65 3.36 -10.56 2.73
N PRO A 66 2.08 -10.25 2.46
CA PRO A 66 1.70 -9.35 1.38
C PRO A 66 1.90 -7.87 1.72
N VAL A 67 2.11 -7.54 3.01
CA VAL A 67 2.08 -6.16 3.49
C VAL A 67 3.22 -5.31 2.93
N LYS A 68 2.85 -4.12 2.47
CA LYS A 68 3.76 -3.06 2.01
C LYS A 68 3.50 -1.79 2.81
N LYS A 69 4.55 -0.98 3.00
CA LYS A 69 4.38 0.39 3.49
C LYS A 69 5.15 1.42 2.65
N ARG A 70 4.57 2.60 2.53
CA ARG A 70 5.19 3.81 1.97
C ARG A 70 5.43 4.78 3.11
N VAL A 71 6.60 5.40 3.12
CA VAL A 71 7.00 6.38 4.13
C VAL A 71 7.48 7.64 3.41
N GLU A 72 6.90 8.78 3.75
CA GLU A 72 7.33 10.09 3.26
C GLU A 72 7.13 11.17 4.32
N ARG A 73 7.90 12.25 4.21
CA ARG A 73 7.67 13.47 5.00
C ARG A 73 6.60 14.30 4.33
N GLU A 74 5.76 14.94 5.14
CA GLU A 74 4.86 15.96 4.61
C GLU A 74 5.66 17.11 4.02
N ARG A 75 5.21 17.62 2.87
CA ARG A 75 5.91 18.66 2.13
C ARG A 75 6.00 19.96 2.93
N ASP A 76 4.86 20.37 3.50
CA ASP A 76 4.69 21.69 4.11
C ASP A 76 5.17 21.73 5.56
N ASP A 77 5.08 20.60 6.27
CA ASP A 77 5.61 20.44 7.63
C ASP A 77 6.39 19.12 7.78
N PRO A 78 7.73 19.15 7.64
CA PRO A 78 8.54 17.94 7.71
C PRO A 78 8.62 17.34 9.11
N THR A 79 8.04 17.94 10.14
CA THR A 79 7.94 17.27 11.45
C THR A 79 6.97 16.09 11.39
N TYR A 80 6.08 16.04 10.40
CA TYR A 80 5.18 14.92 10.17
C TYR A 80 5.74 13.90 9.18
N VAL A 81 5.61 12.64 9.57
CA VAL A 81 5.82 11.46 8.72
C VAL A 81 4.45 10.90 8.34
N ILE A 82 4.25 10.69 7.05
CA ILE A 82 3.10 10.02 6.47
C ILE A 82 3.52 8.58 6.16
N THR A 83 2.87 7.63 6.83
CA THR A 83 3.05 6.20 6.56
C THR A 83 1.77 5.61 6.01
N THR A 84 1.82 5.01 4.83
CA THR A 84 0.69 4.29 4.23
C THR A 84 0.96 2.80 4.21
N TYR A 85 0.12 2.02 4.87
CA TYR A 85 0.12 0.57 4.89
C TYR A 85 -0.89 0.00 3.91
N GLU A 86 -0.52 -1.08 3.23
CA GLU A 86 -1.37 -1.82 2.28
C GLU A 86 -1.28 -3.32 2.58
N GLY A 87 -2.43 -3.99 2.69
CA GLY A 87 -2.54 -5.41 3.02
C GLY A 87 -2.63 -5.68 4.52
N ILE A 88 -2.75 -6.97 4.87
CA ILE A 88 -2.86 -7.46 6.26
C ILE A 88 -1.71 -8.46 6.52
N HIS A 89 -1.09 -8.36 7.69
CA HIS A 89 -0.03 -9.30 8.07
C HIS A 89 -0.62 -10.71 8.24
N THR A 90 0.06 -11.69 7.67
CA THR A 90 -0.32 -13.12 7.74
C THR A 90 0.50 -13.88 8.78
N HIS A 91 1.13 -13.15 9.69
CA HIS A 91 2.01 -13.68 10.74
C HIS A 91 1.90 -12.78 11.97
N SER A 92 2.28 -13.32 13.13
CA SER A 92 2.38 -12.54 14.36
C SER A 92 3.52 -11.51 14.27
N VAL A 93 3.47 -10.52 15.16
CA VAL A 93 4.60 -9.61 15.36
C VAL A 93 5.85 -10.44 15.69
N PRO A 94 6.98 -10.22 14.99
CA PRO A 94 8.25 -10.88 15.31
C PRO A 94 8.66 -10.62 16.76
N THR A 95 9.15 -11.67 17.44
CA THR A 95 9.85 -11.54 18.74
C THR A 95 11.27 -11.04 18.57
#